data_AF-A0A964PWX4-F1
#
_entry.id   AF-A0A964PWX4-F1
#
_cell.length_a   1.000
_cell.length_b   1.000
_cell.length_c   1.000
_cell.angle_alpha   90.00
_cell.angle_beta   90.00
_cell.angle_gamma   90.00
#
_symmetry.space_group_name_H-M   'P 1'
#
loop_
_entity.id
_entity.type
_entity.pdbx_description
1 polymer ?
#
loop_
_entity_poly.entity_id
_entity_poly.type
_entity_poly.pdbx_seq_one_letter_code
_entity_poly.pdbx_strand_id
1 'polypeptide(L)'
;MSRRTAAPPQPSPGVGEASRLHLRVGWWSLLVFLTLGLVLEALSGFKVGLYLDVSSSTRRLMWTLAHAHGTLLSVLNVVFAMSLRLLPHWEQSSRALASRCLLGALALMPLGFFLGGVRIHGGDPGLGVLLVPPGAFLLFVAVLMTARACGGSTHTSTDT
;
A
#
# COMPACT_ATOMS: atom_id res chain seq x y z
N MET A 1 -24.86 1.11 46.07
CA MET A 1 -24.59 0.33 44.84
C MET A 1 -23.89 1.24 43.83
N SER A 2 -22.57 1.16 43.72
CA SER A 2 -21.78 1.98 42.78
C SER A 2 -21.51 1.17 41.50
N ARG A 3 -22.08 1.58 40.36
CA ARG A 3 -21.79 0.99 39.04
C ARG A 3 -20.32 1.30 38.71
N ARG A 4 -19.44 0.29 38.74
CA ARG A 4 -18.18 0.38 38.01
C ARG A 4 -18.51 0.50 36.53
N THR A 5 -18.36 1.69 35.97
CA THR A 5 -18.20 1.89 34.53
C THR A 5 -16.96 1.11 34.13
N ALA A 6 -17.15 -0.06 33.51
CA ALA A 6 -16.05 -0.82 32.93
C ALA A 6 -15.37 0.09 31.88
N ALA A 7 -14.07 0.36 32.09
CA ALA A 7 -13.28 1.08 31.11
C ALA A 7 -13.39 0.37 29.76
N PRO A 8 -13.52 1.10 28.64
CA PRO A 8 -13.61 0.46 27.33
C PRO A 8 -12.41 -0.47 27.14
N PRO A 9 -12.63 -1.67 26.54
CA PRO A 9 -11.57 -2.66 26.34
C PRO A 9 -10.41 -1.98 25.63
N GLN A 10 -9.28 -1.91 26.34
CA GLN A 10 -8.08 -1.30 25.78
C GLN A 10 -7.64 -2.17 24.60
N PRO A 11 -7.43 -1.60 23.41
CA PRO A 11 -6.94 -2.36 22.28
C PRO A 11 -5.62 -3.04 22.65
N SER A 12 -5.42 -4.25 22.16
CA SER A 12 -4.20 -5.02 22.43
C SER A 12 -2.95 -4.16 22.13
N PRO A 13 -1.91 -4.20 22.99
CA PRO A 13 -0.84 -3.19 23.05
C PRO A 13 0.04 -3.00 21.80
N GLY A 14 -0.31 -3.54 20.62
CA GLY A 14 0.35 -3.25 19.35
C GLY A 14 -0.57 -2.80 18.20
N VAL A 15 -1.89 -2.79 18.38
CA VAL A 15 -2.85 -2.38 17.32
C VAL A 15 -2.81 -0.87 17.11
N GLY A 16 -2.78 -0.11 18.21
CA GLY A 16 -2.80 1.35 18.17
C GLY A 16 -1.57 1.92 17.46
N GLU A 17 -0.39 1.37 17.74
CA GLU A 17 0.88 1.78 17.12
C GLU A 17 0.92 1.45 15.62
N ALA A 18 0.57 0.21 15.25
CA ALA A 18 0.51 -0.21 13.85
C ALA A 18 -0.52 0.63 13.06
N SER A 19 -1.70 0.90 13.63
CA SER A 19 -2.71 1.76 13.01
C SER A 19 -2.18 3.18 12.76
N ARG A 20 -1.50 3.79 13.74
CA ARG A 20 -0.87 5.11 13.59
C ARG A 20 0.23 5.12 12.53
N LEU A 21 1.06 4.08 12.48
CA LEU A 21 2.10 3.92 11.48
C LEU A 21 1.50 3.91 10.07
N HIS A 22 0.54 3.04 9.81
CA HIS A 22 -0.09 2.90 8.50
C HIS A 22 -0.88 4.14 8.07
N LEU A 23 -1.54 4.85 9.01
CA LEU A 23 -2.13 6.15 8.71
C LEU A 23 -1.07 7.17 8.28
N ARG A 24 0.02 7.30 9.04
CA ARG A 24 1.08 8.25 8.73
C ARG A 24 1.71 7.93 7.38
N VAL A 25 2.09 6.67 7.16
CA VAL A 25 2.69 6.22 5.90
C VAL A 25 1.72 6.40 4.75
N GLY A 26 0.45 6.01 4.91
CA GLY A 26 -0.58 6.14 3.88
C GLY A 26 -0.80 7.59 3.44
N TRP A 27 -0.98 8.51 4.38
CA TRP A 27 -1.20 9.93 4.05
C TRP A 27 0.03 10.61 3.45
N TRP A 28 1.22 10.37 4.00
CA TRP A 28 2.45 10.95 3.45
C TRP A 28 2.75 10.39 2.05
N SER A 29 2.57 9.09 1.84
CA SER A 29 2.77 8.48 0.52
C SER A 29 1.72 8.96 -0.47
N LEU A 30 0.47 9.11 -0.06
CA LEU A 30 -0.59 9.65 -0.90
C LEU A 30 -0.25 11.06 -1.37
N LEU A 31 0.24 11.93 -0.48
CA LEU A 31 0.68 13.28 -0.84
C LEU A 31 1.81 13.24 -1.89
N VAL A 32 2.80 12.36 -1.70
CA VAL A 32 3.90 12.17 -2.65
C VAL A 32 3.39 11.72 -4.02
N PHE A 33 2.53 10.70 -4.07
CA PHE A 33 2.04 10.17 -5.35
C PHE A 33 1.05 11.11 -6.04
N LEU A 34 0.22 11.86 -5.32
CA LEU A 34 -0.59 12.93 -5.90
C LEU A 34 0.27 14.03 -6.51
N THR A 35 1.33 14.44 -5.81
CA THR A 35 2.30 15.41 -6.33
C THR A 35 2.97 14.87 -7.59
N LEU A 36 3.38 13.59 -7.59
CA LEU A 36 3.94 12.94 -8.78
C LEU A 36 2.93 12.94 -9.94
N GLY A 37 1.65 12.63 -9.68
CA GLY A 37 0.58 12.67 -10.68
C GLY A 37 0.45 14.05 -11.31
N LEU A 38 0.40 15.11 -10.49
CA LEU A 38 0.35 16.49 -10.96
C LEU A 38 1.57 16.86 -11.81
N VAL A 39 2.77 16.40 -11.43
CA VAL A 39 3.98 16.58 -12.22
C VAL A 39 3.89 15.84 -13.55
N LEU A 40 3.41 14.59 -13.57
CA LEU A 40 3.25 13.81 -14.80
C LEU A 40 2.22 14.43 -15.76
N GLU A 41 1.11 14.94 -15.21
CA GLU A 41 0.10 15.67 -15.97
C GLU A 41 0.66 16.99 -16.52
N ALA A 42 1.42 17.74 -15.72
CA ALA A 42 2.10 18.95 -16.19
C ALA A 42 3.10 18.63 -17.31
N LEU A 43 3.95 17.62 -17.14
CA LEU A 43 4.90 17.19 -18.18
C LEU A 43 4.19 16.78 -19.47
N SER A 44 3.01 16.16 -19.36
CA SER A 44 2.18 15.75 -20.50
C SER A 44 1.45 16.94 -21.16
N GLY A 45 0.96 17.89 -20.36
CA GLY A 45 0.18 19.05 -20.81
C GLY A 45 1.02 20.19 -21.38
N PHE A 46 2.23 20.42 -20.85
CA PHE A 46 3.12 21.49 -21.33
C PHE A 46 3.95 21.10 -22.57
N LYS A 47 3.72 19.92 -23.18
CA LYS A 47 4.40 19.44 -24.40
C LYS A 47 5.92 19.66 -24.39
N VAL A 48 6.57 19.46 -23.24
CA VAL A 48 8.03 19.59 -23.15
C VAL A 48 8.65 18.55 -24.08
N GLY A 49 9.42 18.97 -25.09
CA GLY A 49 9.94 18.13 -26.18
C GLY A 49 10.74 16.89 -25.75
N LEU A 50 11.19 16.85 -24.49
CA LEU A 50 11.83 15.70 -23.83
C LEU A 50 10.87 14.52 -23.55
N TYR A 51 9.55 14.74 -23.62
CA TYR A 51 8.49 13.76 -23.33
C TYR A 51 7.56 13.50 -24.53
N LEU A 52 7.90 13.91 -25.75
CA LEU A 52 7.07 13.68 -26.95
C LEU A 52 7.76 12.86 -28.03
N ASP A 53 9.02 12.48 -27.82
CA ASP A 53 9.71 11.60 -28.75
C ASP A 53 9.09 10.19 -28.69
N VAL A 54 8.91 9.52 -29.83
CA VAL A 54 8.24 8.20 -29.94
C VAL A 54 8.94 7.13 -29.08
N SER A 55 10.21 7.38 -28.76
CA SER A 55 11.07 6.61 -27.84
C SER A 55 10.69 6.69 -26.34
N SER A 56 9.74 7.54 -25.95
CA SER A 56 9.42 7.79 -24.53
C SER A 56 8.09 7.18 -24.04
N SER A 57 7.37 6.41 -24.87
CA SER A 57 6.11 5.72 -24.50
C SER A 57 6.27 4.79 -23.28
N THR A 58 7.32 3.97 -23.26
CA THR A 58 7.64 3.09 -22.13
C THR A 58 7.92 3.88 -20.85
N ARG A 59 8.56 5.04 -20.94
CA ARG A 59 8.79 5.93 -19.79
C ARG A 59 7.47 6.41 -19.19
N ARG A 60 6.56 6.90 -20.03
CA ARG A 60 5.24 7.36 -19.56
C ARG A 60 4.47 6.22 -18.92
N LEU A 61 4.44 5.07 -19.58
CA LEU A 61 3.75 3.89 -19.06
C LEU A 61 4.29 3.51 -17.69
N MET A 62 5.61 3.39 -17.56
CA MET A 62 6.27 3.03 -16.30
C MET A 62 5.99 4.07 -15.20
N TRP A 63 6.07 5.35 -15.49
CA TRP A 63 5.80 6.39 -14.49
C TRP A 63 4.32 6.50 -14.11
N THR A 64 3.41 6.31 -15.07
CA THR A 64 1.97 6.21 -14.79
C THR A 64 1.66 4.99 -13.92
N LEU A 65 2.27 3.83 -14.18
CA LEU A 65 2.13 2.65 -13.33
C LEU A 65 2.69 2.89 -11.92
N ALA A 66 3.85 3.55 -11.81
CA ALA A 66 4.42 3.93 -10.53
C ALA A 66 3.47 4.83 -9.73
N HIS A 67 2.90 5.85 -10.36
CA HIS A 67 1.92 6.76 -9.76
C HIS A 67 0.63 6.03 -9.36
N ALA A 68 0.05 5.22 -10.26
CA ALA A 68 -1.20 4.52 -10.02
C ALA A 68 -1.08 3.52 -8.87
N HIS A 69 -0.06 2.66 -8.90
CA HIS A 69 0.18 1.69 -7.83
C HIS A 69 0.58 2.36 -6.53
N GLY A 70 1.36 3.43 -6.56
CA GLY A 70 1.71 4.21 -5.39
C GLY A 70 0.49 4.83 -4.71
N THR A 71 -0.42 5.43 -5.48
CA THR A 71 -1.67 6.00 -4.99
C THR A 71 -2.56 4.91 -4.39
N LEU A 72 -2.78 3.80 -5.11
CA LEU A 72 -3.57 2.67 -4.62
C LEU A 72 -3.01 2.10 -3.32
N LEU A 73 -1.69 1.85 -3.25
CA LEU A 73 -1.06 1.29 -2.06
C LEU A 73 -1.08 2.26 -0.88
N SER A 74 -1.02 3.57 -1.13
CA SER A 74 -1.17 4.59 -0.10
C SER A 74 -2.57 4.55 0.52
N VAL A 75 -3.61 4.46 -0.32
CA VAL A 75 -5.00 4.26 0.12
C VAL A 75 -5.15 2.94 0.87
N LEU A 76 -4.58 1.84 0.37
CA LEU A 76 -4.61 0.54 1.05
C LEU A 76 -3.96 0.59 2.44
N ASN A 77 -2.92 1.41 2.65
CA ASN A 77 -2.34 1.62 3.98
C ASN A 77 -3.34 2.32 4.93
N VAL A 78 -4.06 3.33 4.45
CA VAL A 78 -5.13 3.99 5.24
C VAL A 78 -6.25 3.00 5.56
N VAL A 79 -6.72 2.23 4.57
CA VAL A 79 -7.74 1.19 4.75
C VAL A 79 -7.26 0.13 5.74
N PHE A 80 -6.02 -0.35 5.60
CA PHE A 80 -5.44 -1.34 6.51
C PHE A 80 -5.41 -0.82 7.95
N ALA A 81 -5.00 0.44 8.17
CA ALA A 81 -5.07 1.05 9.49
C ALA A 81 -6.48 1.08 10.10
N MET A 82 -7.52 1.22 9.28
CA MET A 82 -8.92 1.12 9.70
C MET A 82 -9.31 -0.33 9.98
N SER A 83 -8.93 -1.27 9.11
CA SER A 83 -9.14 -2.71 9.31
C SER A 83 -8.55 -3.21 10.62
N LEU A 84 -7.37 -2.72 11.02
CA LEU A 84 -6.76 -3.07 12.31
C LEU A 84 -7.63 -2.71 13.52
N ARG A 85 -8.44 -1.64 13.42
CA ARG A 85 -9.37 -1.24 14.49
C ARG A 85 -10.67 -2.04 14.46
N LEU A 86 -11.07 -2.53 13.30
CA LEU A 86 -12.27 -3.35 13.12
C LEU A 86 -12.04 -4.83 13.42
N LEU A 87 -10.78 -5.28 13.46
CA LEU A 87 -10.39 -6.66 13.70
C LEU A 87 -9.54 -6.79 14.99
N PRO A 88 -10.09 -6.51 16.19
CA PRO A 88 -9.34 -6.46 17.44
C PRO A 88 -8.75 -7.82 17.86
N HIS A 89 -9.32 -8.92 17.37
CA HIS A 89 -8.88 -10.29 17.67
C HIS A 89 -7.89 -10.86 16.64
N TRP A 90 -7.39 -10.05 15.70
CA TRP A 90 -6.39 -10.51 14.76
C TRP A 90 -5.05 -10.77 15.47
N GLU A 91 -4.65 -12.04 15.42
CA GLU A 91 -3.38 -12.57 15.93
C GLU A 91 -2.17 -11.70 15.53
N GLN A 92 -1.29 -11.47 16.51
CA GLN A 92 -0.22 -10.46 16.47
C GLN A 92 0.82 -10.73 15.38
N SER A 93 1.30 -11.97 15.24
CA SER A 93 2.39 -12.32 14.32
C SER A 93 1.92 -12.25 12.86
N SER A 94 0.72 -12.76 12.59
CA SER A 94 0.03 -12.66 11.30
C SER A 94 -0.20 -11.20 10.93
N ARG A 95 -0.72 -10.39 11.85
CA ARG A 95 -0.94 -8.96 11.63
C ARG A 95 0.37 -8.20 11.34
N ALA A 96 1.44 -8.51 12.08
CA ALA A 96 2.75 -7.88 11.90
C ALA A 96 3.36 -8.24 10.53
N LEU A 97 3.22 -9.48 10.09
CA LEU A 97 3.66 -9.90 8.76
C LEU A 97 2.85 -9.20 7.66
N ALA A 98 1.52 -9.15 7.77
CA ALA A 98 0.66 -8.43 6.82
C ALA A 98 1.04 -6.94 6.72
N SER A 99 1.29 -6.30 7.87
CA SER A 99 1.77 -4.91 7.96
C SER A 99 3.10 -4.72 7.19
N ARG A 100 4.11 -5.55 7.47
CA ARG A 100 5.42 -5.48 6.81
C ARG A 100 5.33 -5.74 5.31
N CYS A 101 4.51 -6.72 4.90
CA CYS A 101 4.27 -7.02 3.49
C CYS A 101 3.61 -5.83 2.78
N LEU A 102 2.62 -5.18 3.38
CA LEU A 102 1.97 -4.02 2.77
C LEU A 102 2.90 -2.81 2.65
N LEU A 103 3.73 -2.56 3.67
CA LEU A 103 4.76 -1.50 3.62
C LEU A 103 5.83 -1.81 2.57
N GLY A 104 6.27 -3.07 2.48
CA GLY A 104 7.22 -3.51 1.46
C GLY A 104 6.64 -3.37 0.06
N ALA A 105 5.38 -3.75 -0.16
CA ALA A 105 4.68 -3.58 -1.43
C ALA A 105 4.62 -2.10 -1.85
N LEU A 106 4.26 -1.20 -0.93
CA LEU A 106 4.22 0.25 -1.14
C LEU A 106 5.58 0.82 -1.56
N ALA A 107 6.68 0.24 -1.10
CA ALA A 107 8.02 0.66 -1.52
C ALA A 107 8.41 0.02 -2.86
N LEU A 108 8.36 -1.31 -2.96
CA LEU A 108 8.95 -2.06 -4.07
C LEU A 108 8.22 -1.86 -5.39
N MET A 109 6.87 -1.87 -5.41
CA MET A 109 6.14 -1.75 -6.67
C MET A 109 6.28 -0.36 -7.31
N PRO A 110 5.96 0.75 -6.61
CA PRO A 110 6.09 2.07 -7.21
C PRO A 110 7.53 2.40 -7.57
N LEU A 111 8.50 2.02 -6.72
CA LEU A 111 9.91 2.22 -7.01
C LEU A 111 10.36 1.38 -8.20
N GLY A 112 9.92 0.13 -8.32
CA GLY A 112 10.25 -0.75 -9.44
C GLY A 112 9.77 -0.19 -10.77
N PHE A 113 8.51 0.26 -10.83
CA PHE A 113 7.98 0.94 -12.02
C PHE A 113 8.71 2.26 -12.30
N PHE A 114 8.93 3.09 -11.28
CA PHE A 114 9.61 4.37 -11.45
C PHE A 114 11.03 4.20 -12.01
N LEU A 115 11.82 3.31 -11.41
CA LEU A 115 13.18 2.96 -11.84
C LEU A 115 13.20 2.27 -13.22
N GLY A 116 12.20 1.43 -13.51
CA GLY A 116 12.00 0.83 -14.83
C GLY A 116 11.78 1.87 -15.93
N GLY A 117 11.22 3.04 -15.58
CA GLY A 117 11.07 4.18 -16.48
C GLY A 117 12.32 5.05 -16.64
N VAL A 118 13.35 4.95 -15.77
CA VAL A 118 14.53 5.84 -15.83
C VAL A 118 15.46 5.49 -17.00
N ARG A 119 15.90 4.22 -17.10
CA ARG A 119 16.76 3.71 -18.17
C ARG A 119 16.02 2.69 -19.02
N ILE A 120 15.73 3.04 -20.28
CA ILE A 120 15.00 2.20 -21.24
C ILE A 120 16.01 1.60 -22.22
N HIS A 121 15.88 0.30 -22.51
CA HIS A 121 16.79 -0.41 -23.42
C HIS A 121 15.98 -0.91 -24.61
N GLY A 122 16.15 -0.30 -25.79
CA GLY A 122 15.47 -0.75 -27.02
C GLY A 122 13.94 -0.68 -27.01
N GLY A 123 13.34 0.08 -26.08
CA GLY A 123 11.89 0.13 -25.87
C GLY A 123 11.40 -0.65 -24.65
N ASP A 124 12.25 -1.52 -24.08
CA ASP A 124 11.93 -2.30 -22.89
C ASP A 124 12.20 -1.54 -21.59
N PRO A 125 11.41 -1.79 -20.52
CA PRO A 125 11.64 -1.19 -19.22
C PRO A 125 13.02 -1.57 -18.66
N GLY A 126 13.62 -0.66 -17.89
CA GLY A 126 14.88 -0.90 -17.22
C GLY A 126 14.79 -1.98 -16.15
N LEU A 127 15.96 -2.42 -15.67
CA LEU A 127 16.10 -3.46 -14.63
C LEU A 127 15.30 -3.18 -13.34
N GLY A 128 14.93 -1.93 -13.08
CA GLY A 128 14.05 -1.56 -11.96
C GLY A 128 12.73 -2.33 -11.95
N VAL A 129 12.21 -2.73 -13.12
CA VAL A 129 10.96 -3.50 -13.23
C VAL A 129 11.05 -4.86 -12.51
N LEU A 130 12.25 -5.41 -12.31
CA LEU A 130 12.45 -6.67 -11.57
C LEU A 130 12.08 -6.57 -10.09
N LEU A 131 11.92 -5.35 -9.56
CA LEU A 131 11.45 -5.12 -8.20
C LEU A 131 9.92 -5.27 -8.06
N VAL A 132 9.19 -5.20 -9.18
CA VAL A 132 7.72 -5.27 -9.20
C VAL A 132 7.20 -6.65 -8.80
N PRO A 133 7.69 -7.80 -9.31
CA PRO A 133 7.16 -9.11 -8.91
C PRO A 133 7.29 -9.41 -7.42
N PRO A 134 8.44 -9.16 -6.75
CA PRO A 134 8.51 -9.29 -5.29
C PRO A 134 7.54 -8.36 -4.56
N GLY A 135 7.40 -7.11 -5.01
CA GLY A 135 6.43 -6.17 -4.44
C GLY A 135 4.99 -6.64 -4.57
N ALA A 136 4.62 -7.15 -5.75
CA ALA A 136 3.29 -7.72 -6.03
C ALA A 136 3.01 -8.95 -5.15
N PHE A 137 4.01 -9.82 -4.96
CA PHE A 137 3.90 -10.97 -4.06
C PHE A 137 3.67 -10.54 -2.61
N LEU A 138 4.39 -9.52 -2.12
CA LEU A 138 4.16 -8.96 -0.78
C LEU A 138 2.74 -8.39 -0.65
N LEU A 139 2.24 -7.67 -1.66
CA LEU A 139 0.86 -7.18 -1.65
C LEU A 139 -0.13 -8.34 -1.57
N PHE A 140 0.06 -9.37 -2.39
CA PHE A 140 -0.79 -10.55 -2.41
C PHE A 140 -0.87 -11.21 -1.03
N VAL A 141 0.28 -11.42 -0.38
CA VAL A 141 0.34 -11.97 0.98
C VAL A 141 -0.38 -11.06 1.98
N ALA A 142 -0.13 -9.75 1.96
CA ALA A 142 -0.79 -8.82 2.89
C ALA A 142 -2.32 -8.83 2.76
N VAL A 143 -2.83 -8.82 1.52
CA VAL A 143 -4.26 -8.87 1.22
C VAL A 143 -4.86 -10.20 1.63
N LEU A 144 -4.21 -11.33 1.31
CA LEU A 144 -4.67 -12.66 1.69
C LEU A 144 -4.79 -12.79 3.21
N MET A 145 -3.81 -12.32 3.97
CA MET A 145 -3.82 -12.37 5.43
C MET A 145 -4.95 -11.50 6.01
N THR A 146 -5.15 -10.30 5.46
CA THR A 146 -6.25 -9.42 5.85
C THR A 146 -7.61 -10.06 5.57
N ALA A 147 -7.79 -10.66 4.40
CA ALA A 147 -9.01 -11.35 4.02
C ALA A 147 -9.32 -12.55 4.94
N ARG A 148 -8.30 -13.34 5.30
CA ARG A 148 -8.46 -14.46 6.25
C ARG A 148 -8.84 -13.97 7.64
N ALA A 149 -8.29 -12.85 8.10
CA ALA A 149 -8.64 -12.26 9.37
C ALA A 149 -10.11 -11.79 9.41
N CYS A 150 -10.65 -11.29 8.30
CA CYS A 150 -12.07 -10.97 8.20
C CYS A 150 -12.97 -12.23 8.32
N GLY A 151 -12.59 -13.32 7.65
CA GLY A 151 -13.38 -14.57 7.61
C GLY A 151 -13.31 -15.43 8.88
N GLY A 152 -12.28 -15.24 9.72
CA GLY A 152 -12.10 -15.99 10.97
C GLY A 152 -13.03 -15.59 12.13
N SER A 153 -13.93 -14.63 11.92
CA SER A 153 -14.79 -14.05 12.99
C SER A 153 -16.04 -14.89 13.32
N THR A 154 -16.20 -16.06 12.71
CA THR A 154 -17.36 -16.95 12.88
C THR A 154 -16.93 -18.24 13.56
N HIS A 155 -16.99 -18.33 14.89
CA HIS A 155 -17.33 -19.54 15.65
C HIS A 155 -17.33 -19.25 17.16
N THR A 156 -18.52 -19.18 17.78
CA THR A 156 -18.92 -19.95 18.98
C THR A 156 -20.31 -19.45 19.42
N SER A 157 -21.35 -19.99 18.81
CA SER A 157 -22.66 -20.12 19.45
C SER A 157 -22.98 -21.61 19.43
N THR A 158 -22.55 -22.29 20.48
CA THR A 158 -23.04 -23.62 20.83
C THR A 158 -23.51 -23.49 22.26
N ASP A 159 -24.64 -22.81 22.43
CA ASP A 159 -25.41 -22.92 23.66
C ASP A 159 -26.17 -24.25 23.58
N THR A 160 -25.81 -25.10 24.53
CA THR A 160 -26.52 -26.29 25.02
C THR A 160 -27.98 -26.04 25.33
#